data_AF-A0A1H6FGL1-F1
#
_entry.id   AF-A0A1H6FGL1-F1
#
_cell.length_a   1.000
_cell.length_b   1.000
_cell.length_c   1.000
_cell.angle_alpha   90.00
_cell.angle_beta   90.00
_cell.angle_gamma   90.00
#
_symmetry.space_group_name_H-M   'P 1'
#
loop_
_entity.id
_entity.type
_entity.pdbx_description
1 polymer ?
#
loop_
_entity_poly.entity_id
_entity_poly.type
_entity_poly.pdbx_seq_one_letter_code
_entity_poly.pdbx_strand_id
1 'polypeptide(L)'
;MTYDVIALACEQLSYRDKLRLAQLLIQTARKEEETANPQNRVEANPVAKNSKAQETPSTENIDDIEYIVERLLKLKPTKKKSLTNSIKSMFQFQGGISEKDIIKVISKLQKCKVIKLEQNNVSYL
;
A
#
# COMPACT_ATOMS: atom_id res chain seq x y z
N MET A 1 -15.21 24.14 -22.82
CA MET A 1 -16.16 23.03 -22.55
C MET A 1 -16.85 23.33 -21.24
N THR A 2 -18.17 23.36 -21.21
CA THR A 2 -18.93 23.46 -19.95
C THR A 2 -19.12 22.08 -19.35
N TYR A 3 -19.23 22.00 -18.03
CA TYR A 3 -19.45 20.76 -17.28
C TYR A 3 -20.62 19.94 -17.85
N ASP A 4 -21.72 20.62 -18.19
CA ASP A 4 -22.95 20.00 -18.66
C ASP A 4 -22.76 19.24 -19.98
N VAL A 5 -21.90 19.74 -20.87
CA VAL A 5 -21.59 19.08 -22.16
C VAL A 5 -20.79 17.78 -21.93
N ILE A 6 -19.89 17.79 -20.95
CA ILE A 6 -19.09 16.60 -20.60
C ILE A 6 -19.97 15.57 -19.91
N ALA A 7 -20.85 15.99 -18.99
CA ALA A 7 -21.80 15.11 -18.31
C ALA A 7 -22.70 14.40 -19.33
N LEU A 8 -23.27 15.14 -20.28
CA LEU A 8 -24.11 14.58 -21.33
C LEU A 8 -23.36 13.58 -22.23
N ALA A 9 -22.10 13.89 -22.59
CA ALA A 9 -21.25 12.95 -23.35
C ALA A 9 -20.92 11.69 -22.54
N CYS A 10 -20.72 11.83 -21.22
CA CYS A 10 -20.45 10.71 -20.34
C CYS A 10 -21.66 9.78 -20.21
N GLU A 11 -22.90 10.26 -20.34
CA GLU A 11 -24.09 9.40 -20.28
C GLU A 11 -24.09 8.32 -21.36
N GLN A 12 -23.57 8.64 -22.54
CA GLN A 12 -23.48 7.73 -23.70
C GLN A 12 -22.41 6.64 -23.53
N LEU A 13 -21.53 6.76 -22.53
CA LEU A 13 -20.49 5.77 -22.27
C LEU A 13 -21.05 4.52 -21.59
N SER A 14 -20.40 3.38 -21.86
CA SER A 14 -20.66 2.14 -21.13
C SER A 14 -20.23 2.29 -19.66
N TYR A 15 -20.76 1.44 -18.76
CA TYR A 15 -20.38 1.49 -17.35
C TYR A 15 -18.87 1.30 -17.13
N ARG A 16 -18.19 0.50 -17.98
CA ARG A 16 -16.74 0.30 -17.89
C ARG A 16 -15.96 1.55 -18.28
N ASP A 17 -16.40 2.22 -19.33
CA ASP A 17 -15.75 3.44 -19.81
C ASP A 17 -15.96 4.59 -18.83
N LYS A 18 -17.15 4.68 -18.21
CA LYS A 18 -17.42 5.61 -17.10
C LYS A 18 -16.46 5.41 -15.93
N LEU A 19 -16.28 4.16 -15.49
CA LEU A 19 -15.36 3.83 -14.38
C LEU A 19 -13.90 4.15 -14.74
N ARG A 20 -13.48 3.83 -15.97
CA ARG A 20 -12.13 4.13 -16.45
C ARG A 20 -11.88 5.63 -16.56
N LEU A 21 -12.85 6.39 -17.06
CA LEU A 21 -12.76 7.85 -17.16
C LEU A 21 -12.69 8.50 -15.77
N ALA A 22 -13.49 8.04 -14.81
CA ALA A 22 -13.43 8.52 -13.43
C ALA A 22 -12.04 8.30 -12.82
N GLN A 23 -11.46 7.12 -12.99
CA GLN A 23 -10.10 6.83 -12.53
C GLN A 23 -9.07 7.77 -13.17
N LEU A 24 -9.15 8.01 -14.47
CA LEU A 24 -8.27 8.94 -15.18
C LEU A 24 -8.38 10.36 -14.64
N LEU A 25 -9.62 10.87 -14.47
CA LEU A 25 -9.88 12.21 -13.97
C LEU A 25 -9.32 12.43 -12.56
N ILE A 26 -9.46 11.43 -11.68
CA ILE A 26 -8.87 11.48 -10.33
C ILE A 26 -7.34 11.53 -10.40
N GLN A 27 -6.72 10.72 -11.26
CA GLN A 27 -5.26 10.71 -11.42
C GLN A 27 -4.75 12.05 -11.97
N THR A 28 -5.41 12.61 -12.97
CA THR A 28 -5.02 13.91 -13.54
C THR A 28 -5.19 15.04 -12.53
N ALA A 29 -6.30 15.04 -11.79
CA ALA A 29 -6.56 16.06 -10.77
C ALA A 29 -5.51 16.02 -9.64
N ARG A 30 -5.12 14.82 -9.18
CA ARG A 30 -4.04 14.67 -8.19
C ARG A 30 -2.71 15.19 -8.71
N LYS A 31 -2.35 14.88 -9.95
CA LYS A 31 -1.10 15.36 -10.56
C LYS A 31 -1.10 16.89 -10.73
N GLU A 32 -2.24 17.47 -11.08
CA GLU A 32 -2.42 18.91 -11.19
C GLU A 32 -2.32 19.58 -9.81
N GLU A 33 -2.95 19.00 -8.78
CA GLU A 33 -2.84 19.46 -7.39
C GLU A 33 -1.40 19.38 -6.88
N GLU A 34 -0.68 18.29 -7.13
CA GLU A 34 0.74 18.14 -6.78
C GLU A 34 1.62 19.19 -7.46
N THR A 35 1.29 19.59 -8.69
CA THR A 35 2.02 20.62 -9.44
C THR A 35 1.68 22.02 -8.91
N ALA A 36 0.43 22.26 -8.52
CA ALA A 36 -0.07 23.55 -8.07
C ALA A 36 0.25 23.83 -6.58
N ASN A 37 0.27 22.80 -5.73
CA ASN A 37 0.49 22.90 -4.27
C ASN A 37 1.59 21.94 -3.78
N PRO A 38 2.87 22.17 -4.16
CA PRO A 38 3.98 21.32 -3.73
C PRO A 38 4.27 21.34 -2.22
N GLN A 39 3.65 22.26 -1.46
CA GLN A 39 3.90 22.47 -0.03
C GLN A 39 3.08 21.54 0.90
N ASN A 40 2.00 20.92 0.43
CA ASN A 40 1.14 20.06 1.27
C ASN A 40 1.70 18.66 1.56
N ARG A 41 2.93 18.36 1.14
CA ARG A 41 3.54 17.03 1.32
C ARG A 41 4.06 16.76 2.74
N VAL A 42 4.21 17.78 3.60
CA VAL A 42 4.98 17.64 4.85
C VAL A 42 4.13 17.70 6.13
N GLU A 43 2.86 18.12 6.09
CA GLU A 43 2.09 18.38 7.32
C GLU A 43 0.80 17.56 7.53
N ALA A 44 0.60 16.44 6.84
CA ALA A 44 -0.56 15.56 7.12
C ALA A 44 -0.15 14.12 7.43
N ASN A 45 0.54 13.93 8.56
CA ASN A 45 0.42 12.70 9.37
C ASN A 45 -0.53 13.00 10.54
N PRO A 46 -1.10 12.01 11.22
CA PRO A 46 -1.94 10.88 10.81
C PRO A 46 -3.37 11.07 11.41
N VAL A 47 -4.25 10.07 11.30
CA VAL A 47 -5.58 9.97 11.95
C VAL A 47 -6.76 10.58 11.16
N ALA A 48 -7.25 9.80 10.20
CA ALA A 48 -8.69 9.66 9.97
C ALA A 48 -9.08 8.20 10.20
N LYS A 49 -9.09 7.78 11.47
CA LYS A 49 -9.93 6.65 11.93
C LYS A 49 -11.38 7.00 11.58
N ASN A 50 -11.90 6.42 10.52
CA ASN A 50 -13.28 5.94 10.35
C ASN A 50 -13.61 5.85 8.87
N SER A 51 -13.19 4.75 8.23
CA SER A 51 -13.96 4.13 7.16
C SER A 51 -13.53 2.69 7.05
N LYS A 52 -14.41 1.78 7.48
CA LYS A 52 -14.39 0.39 7.05
C LYS A 52 -14.64 0.39 5.54
N ALA A 53 -13.59 0.48 4.75
CA ALA A 53 -13.64 0.15 3.33
C ALA A 53 -12.33 -0.56 3.00
N GLN A 54 -12.48 -1.69 2.33
CA GLN A 54 -11.40 -2.57 1.93
C GLN A 54 -10.45 -1.80 1.01
N GLU A 55 -9.36 -1.29 1.55
CA GLU A 55 -8.27 -0.76 0.75
C GLU A 55 -7.38 -1.93 0.33
N THR A 56 -7.57 -2.32 -0.93
CA THR A 56 -6.51 -2.90 -1.75
C THR A 56 -5.23 -2.08 -1.54
N PRO A 57 -4.08 -2.69 -1.19
CA PRO A 57 -2.87 -1.92 -0.97
C PRO A 57 -2.43 -1.35 -2.31
N SER A 58 -2.64 -0.05 -2.46
CA SER A 58 -2.07 0.76 -3.51
C SER A 58 -0.57 0.56 -3.53
N THR A 59 -0.13 0.29 -4.74
CA THR A 59 1.23 0.37 -5.27
C THR A 59 2.13 1.33 -4.52
N GLU A 60 3.35 0.85 -4.31
CA GLU A 60 4.51 1.60 -3.82
C GLU A 60 4.42 1.92 -2.33
N ASN A 61 4.94 1.02 -1.50
CA ASN A 61 5.92 1.39 -0.50
C ASN A 61 6.44 0.13 0.22
N ILE A 62 7.76 -0.01 0.25
CA ILE A 62 8.48 -0.89 1.20
C ILE A 62 8.34 -0.33 2.65
N ASP A 63 7.47 0.65 2.85
CA ASP A 63 7.22 1.40 4.08
C ASP A 63 5.88 1.10 4.74
N ASP A 64 5.03 0.24 4.19
CA ASP A 64 3.86 -0.29 4.91
C ASP A 64 4.28 -1.38 5.91
N ILE A 65 5.25 -1.05 6.77
CA ILE A 65 5.70 -1.91 7.87
C ILE A 65 4.50 -2.32 8.71
N GLU A 66 3.54 -1.43 8.93
CA GLU A 66 2.33 -1.69 9.71
C GLU A 66 1.47 -2.82 9.10
N TYR A 67 1.29 -2.84 7.77
CA TYR A 67 0.61 -3.93 7.07
C TYR A 67 1.35 -5.27 7.22
N ILE A 68 2.68 -5.23 7.05
CA ILE A 68 3.52 -6.41 7.20
C ILE A 68 3.45 -6.94 8.64
N VAL A 69 3.47 -6.05 9.63
CA VAL A 69 3.37 -6.36 11.05
C VAL A 69 2.01 -7.00 11.38
N GLU A 70 0.91 -6.39 10.96
CA GLU A 70 -0.44 -6.90 11.23
C GLU A 70 -0.62 -8.31 10.63
N ARG A 71 -0.11 -8.50 9.41
CA ARG A 71 -0.20 -9.79 8.72
C ARG A 71 0.72 -10.84 9.33
N LEU A 72 1.94 -10.47 9.75
CA LEU A 72 2.85 -11.37 10.45
C LEU A 72 2.33 -11.77 11.84
N LEU A 73 1.66 -10.87 12.56
CA LEU A 73 1.00 -11.17 13.83
C LEU A 73 -0.15 -12.18 13.70
N LYS A 74 -0.85 -12.19 12.55
CA LYS A 74 -1.88 -13.18 12.23
C LYS A 74 -1.28 -14.54 11.87
N LEU A 75 -0.23 -14.57 11.06
CA LEU A 75 0.40 -15.81 10.59
C LEU A 75 1.34 -16.45 11.64
N LYS A 76 1.92 -15.63 12.53
CA LYS A 76 2.94 -16.00 13.53
C LYS A 76 3.97 -17.02 13.03
N PRO A 77 4.67 -16.79 11.90
CA PRO A 77 5.67 -17.73 11.45
C PRO A 77 6.79 -17.85 12.49
N THR A 78 7.01 -19.07 12.99
CA THR A 78 7.96 -19.39 14.07
C THR A 78 9.37 -19.66 13.57
N LYS A 79 9.56 -19.91 12.27
CA LYS A 79 10.86 -20.23 11.65
C LYS A 79 11.31 -19.14 10.69
N LYS A 80 12.63 -18.88 10.61
CA LYS A 80 13.21 -17.89 9.68
C LYS A 80 12.79 -18.10 8.22
N LYS A 81 12.81 -19.34 7.73
CA LYS A 81 12.36 -19.69 6.37
C LYS A 81 10.88 -19.40 6.14
N SER A 82 10.06 -19.60 7.16
CA SER A 82 8.62 -19.33 7.11
C SER A 82 8.37 -17.83 7.05
N LEU A 83 9.10 -17.04 7.85
CA LEU A 83 9.04 -15.58 7.80
C LEU A 83 9.41 -15.03 6.42
N THR A 84 10.51 -15.50 5.82
CA THR A 84 10.91 -15.06 4.47
C THR A 84 9.90 -15.45 3.41
N ASN A 85 9.30 -16.64 3.50
CA ASN A 85 8.27 -17.07 2.55
C ASN A 85 6.99 -16.27 2.73
N SER A 86 6.57 -16.00 3.98
CA SER A 86 5.43 -15.14 4.27
C SER A 86 5.63 -13.75 3.65
N ILE A 87 6.80 -13.13 3.83
CA ILE A 87 7.12 -11.84 3.21
C ILE A 87 7.11 -11.95 1.68
N LYS A 88 7.73 -12.96 1.07
CA LYS A 88 7.67 -13.18 -0.40
C LYS A 88 6.22 -13.26 -0.91
N SER A 89 5.35 -14.00 -0.22
CA SER A 89 3.93 -14.13 -0.56
C SER A 89 3.15 -12.82 -0.36
N MET A 90 3.55 -11.95 0.56
CA MET A 90 2.93 -10.62 0.73
C MET A 90 3.13 -9.74 -0.50
N PHE A 91 4.30 -9.84 -1.14
CA PHE A 91 4.67 -9.05 -2.32
C PHE A 91 4.41 -9.78 -3.66
N GLN A 92 3.87 -11.00 -3.68
CA GLN A 92 3.72 -11.77 -4.93
C GLN A 92 2.80 -11.07 -5.95
N PHE A 93 1.78 -10.38 -5.48
CA PHE A 93 0.82 -9.66 -6.32
C PHE A 93 1.31 -8.26 -6.74
N GLN A 94 2.44 -7.81 -6.18
CA GLN A 94 3.07 -6.51 -6.44
C GLN A 94 4.30 -6.62 -7.35
N GLY A 95 4.49 -7.76 -8.03
CA GLY A 95 5.65 -8.00 -8.91
C GLY A 95 6.82 -8.74 -8.25
N GLY A 96 6.63 -9.21 -7.00
CA GLY A 96 7.66 -9.95 -6.25
C GLY A 96 8.69 -9.03 -5.60
N ILE A 97 9.43 -9.59 -4.63
CA ILE A 97 10.42 -8.85 -3.85
C ILE A 97 11.79 -9.54 -3.95
N SER A 98 12.84 -8.74 -4.14
CA SER A 98 14.22 -9.24 -4.16
C SER A 98 14.66 -9.70 -2.77
N GLU A 99 15.58 -10.66 -2.71
CA GLU A 99 16.10 -11.17 -1.43
C GLU A 99 16.79 -10.08 -0.61
N LYS A 100 17.42 -9.10 -1.27
CA LYS A 100 18.01 -7.94 -0.61
C LYS A 100 16.97 -7.10 0.12
N ASP A 101 15.78 -6.94 -0.46
CA ASP A 101 14.73 -6.12 0.12
C ASP A 101 13.97 -6.85 1.23
N ILE A 102 13.84 -8.19 1.14
CA ILE A 102 13.36 -9.01 2.27
C ILE A 102 14.25 -8.82 3.49
N ILE A 103 15.57 -8.82 3.31
CA ILE A 103 16.52 -8.62 4.40
C ILE A 103 16.31 -7.22 5.03
N LYS A 104 16.14 -6.19 4.20
CA LYS A 104 15.84 -4.82 4.69
C LYS A 104 14.54 -4.76 5.49
N VAL A 105 13.49 -5.43 5.02
CA VAL A 105 12.20 -5.52 5.73
C VAL A 105 12.37 -6.21 7.08
N ILE A 106 13.09 -7.32 7.14
CA ILE A 106 13.37 -8.03 8.41
C ILE A 106 14.17 -7.14 9.37
N SER A 107 15.19 -6.43 8.88
CA SER A 107 15.96 -5.49 9.69
C SER A 107 15.10 -4.32 10.22
N LYS A 108 14.18 -3.80 9.41
CA LYS A 108 13.19 -2.79 9.83
C LYS A 108 12.27 -3.34 10.93
N LEU A 109 11.73 -4.56 10.76
CA LEU A 109 10.86 -5.21 11.75
C LEU A 109 11.55 -5.47 13.10
N GLN A 110 12.85 -5.79 13.08
CA GLN A 110 13.66 -5.91 14.30
C GLN A 110 13.86 -4.55 15.00
N LYS A 111 14.16 -3.49 14.22
CA LYS A 111 14.31 -2.13 14.77
C LYS A 111 13.02 -1.63 15.40
N CYS A 112 11.87 -1.95 14.82
CA CYS A 112 10.55 -1.64 15.36
C CYS A 112 10.17 -2.50 16.58
N LYS A 113 11.04 -3.41 17.05
CA LYS A 113 10.80 -4.35 18.17
C LYS A 113 9.56 -5.23 18.00
N VAL A 114 9.14 -5.52 16.77
CA VAL A 114 7.99 -6.40 16.52
C VAL A 114 8.40 -7.87 16.53
N ILE A 115 9.62 -8.16 16.08
CA ILE A 115 10.16 -9.51 16.01
C ILE A 115 11.56 -9.57 16.61
N LYS A 116 11.84 -10.68 17.30
CA LYS A 116 13.16 -11.08 17.77
C LYS A 116 13.54 -12.38 17.06
N LEU A 117 14.68 -12.37 16.37
CA LEU A 117 15.23 -13.58 15.75
C LEU A 117 16.26 -14.19 16.68
N GLU A 118 16.03 -15.43 17.11
CA GLU A 118 17.00 -16.24 17.84
C GLU A 118 17.39 -17.45 16.98
N GLN A 119 18.57 -17.36 16.35
CA GLN A 119 19.20 -18.38 15.49
C GLN A 119 18.33 -18.86 14.31
N ASN A 120 17.30 -19.66 14.58
CA ASN A 120 16.37 -20.22 13.59
C ASN A 120 14.90 -19.94 13.92
N ASN A 121 14.61 -19.45 15.13
CA ASN A 121 13.28 -19.17 15.63
C ASN A 121 12.98 -17.66 15.59
N VAL A 122 11.72 -17.34 15.32
CA VAL A 122 11.19 -15.99 15.29
C VAL A 122 10.20 -15.87 16.44
N SER A 123 10.51 -15.00 17.40
CA SER A 123 9.66 -14.66 18.54
C SER A 123 9.05 -13.27 18.30
N TYR A 124 7.74 -13.14 18.47
CA TYR A 124 7.04 -11.87 18.38
C TYR A 124 7.03 -11.22 19.76
N LEU A 125 7.36 -9.94 19.84
CA LEU A 125 7.38 -9.15 21.09
C LEU A 125 6.07 -8.38 21.27
#